data_AF-A0A1G7KVV0-F1
#
_entry.id   AF-A0A1G7KVV0-F1
#
_cell.length_a   1.000
_cell.length_b   1.000
_cell.length_c   1.000
_cell.angle_alpha   90.00
_cell.angle_beta   90.00
_cell.angle_gamma   90.00
#
_symmetry.space_group_name_H-M   'P 1'
#
loop_
_entity.id
_entity.type
_entity.pdbx_description
1 polymer ?
#
loop_
_entity_poly.entity_id
_entity_poly.type
_entity_poly.pdbx_seq_one_letter_code
_entity_poly.pdbx_strand_id
1 'polypeptide(L)' 'MYALHDDIRNLSAVLDLLQAHADAVQRPVLRLMGDHLRLLAGQLAPASVQDIWPAPLCPAPHGVPSLPAQALTEACRVPQ' A
#
# COMPACT_ATOMS: atom_id res chain seq x y z
N MET A 1 21.84 -13.33 -5.74
CA MET A 1 20.91 -12.42 -5.05
C MET A 1 19.52 -12.35 -5.72
N TYR A 2 19.32 -12.91 -6.92
CA TYR A 2 18.02 -12.95 -7.60
C TYR A 2 17.07 -14.06 -7.11
N ALA A 3 17.61 -15.21 -6.68
CA ALA A 3 16.80 -16.35 -6.22
C ALA A 3 15.82 -15.97 -5.09
N LEU A 4 16.29 -15.26 -4.06
CA LEU A 4 15.43 -14.86 -2.94
C LEU A 4 14.33 -13.88 -3.36
N HIS A 5 14.64 -12.92 -4.24
CA HIS A 5 13.64 -12.00 -4.76
C HIS A 5 12.55 -12.74 -5.55
N ASP A 6 12.95 -13.71 -6.38
CA ASP A 6 12.04 -14.50 -7.18
C ASP A 6 11.20 -15.45 -6.31
N ASP A 7 11.79 -16.04 -5.28
CA ASP A 7 11.09 -16.87 -4.29
C ASP A 7 10.03 -16.06 -3.52
N ILE A 8 10.36 -14.84 -3.10
CA ILE A 8 9.42 -13.93 -2.43
C ILE A 8 8.24 -13.58 -3.35
N ARG A 9 8.53 -13.26 -4.63
CA ARG A 9 7.47 -12.98 -5.61
C ARG A 9 6.59 -14.20 -5.85
N ASN A 10 7.18 -15.37 -6.02
CA ASN A 10 6.44 -16.62 -6.21
C ASN A 10 5.53 -16.91 -5.02
N LEU A 11 6.06 -16.81 -3.79
CA LEU A 11 5.27 -17.01 -2.58
C LEU A 11 4.12 -16.00 -2.48
N SER A 12 4.34 -14.72 -2.84
CA SER A 12 3.27 -13.72 -2.85
C SER A 12 2.13 -14.08 -3.84
N ALA A 13 2.47 -14.66 -5.00
CA ALA A 13 1.48 -15.11 -5.99
C ALA A 13 0.71 -16.35 -5.52
N VAL A 14 1.38 -17.26 -4.81
CA VAL A 14 0.71 -18.42 -4.17
C VAL A 14 -0.31 -17.95 -3.14
N LEU A 15 0.02 -16.93 -2.34
CA LEU A 15 -0.92 -16.38 -1.36
C LEU A 15 -2.15 -15.75 -2.01
N ASP A 16 -2.00 -15.09 -3.15
CA ASP A 16 -3.14 -14.56 -3.92
C ASP A 16 -4.08 -15.67 -4.39
N LEU A 17 -3.52 -16.78 -4.88
CA LEU A 17 -4.29 -17.94 -5.30
C LEU A 17 -5.04 -18.59 -4.12
N LEU A 18 -4.37 -18.70 -2.97
CA LEU A 18 -4.99 -19.22 -1.75
C LEU A 18 -6.12 -18.29 -1.27
N GLN A 19 -5.94 -16.97 -1.38
CA GLN A 19 -6.96 -15.99 -0.97
C GLN A 19 -8.29 -16.17 -1.72
N ALA A 20 -8.25 -16.59 -3.00
CA ALA A 20 -9.45 -16.85 -3.79
C ALA A 20 -10.31 -17.99 -3.22
N HIS A 21 -9.68 -18.95 -2.54
CA HIS A 21 -10.32 -20.15 -1.98
C HIS A 21 -10.45 -20.12 -0.45
N ALA A 22 -9.87 -19.11 0.19
CA ALA A 22 -9.84 -19.00 1.64
C ALA A 22 -11.17 -18.51 2.23
N ASP A 23 -11.44 -18.96 3.45
CA ASP A 23 -12.54 -18.48 4.27
C ASP A 23 -12.44 -16.96 4.51
N ALA A 24 -13.58 -16.31 4.71
CA ALA A 24 -13.64 -14.86 4.91
C ALA A 24 -12.75 -14.37 6.06
N VAL A 25 -12.57 -15.18 7.10
CA VAL A 25 -11.72 -14.87 8.27
C VAL A 25 -10.23 -14.96 7.95
N GLN A 26 -9.83 -15.78 6.98
CA GLN A 26 -8.43 -16.01 6.60
C GLN A 26 -7.93 -15.00 5.55
N ARG A 27 -8.83 -14.49 4.70
CA ARG A 27 -8.48 -13.55 3.63
C ARG A 27 -7.69 -12.31 4.10
N PRO A 28 -8.02 -11.66 5.23
CA PRO A 28 -7.25 -10.50 5.71
C PRO A 28 -5.80 -10.86 6.03
N VAL A 29 -5.57 -12.04 6.64
CA VAL A 29 -4.23 -12.50 7.02
C VAL A 29 -3.42 -12.85 5.78
N LEU A 30 -4.00 -13.59 4.82
CA LEU A 30 -3.34 -13.94 3.56
C LEU A 30 -2.97 -12.70 2.74
N ARG A 31 -3.88 -11.71 2.68
CA ARG A 31 -3.62 -10.42 2.03
C ARG A 31 -2.44 -9.70 2.70
N LEU A 32 -2.47 -9.59 4.03
CA LEU A 32 -1.42 -8.92 4.80
C LEU A 32 -0.04 -9.56 4.55
N MET A 33 0.02 -10.89 4.56
CA MET A 33 1.25 -11.64 4.26
C MET A 33 1.72 -11.39 2.83
N GLY A 34 0.81 -11.41 1.85
CA GLY A 34 1.11 -11.11 0.45
C GLY A 34 1.67 -9.70 0.25
N ASP A 35 1.06 -8.71 0.90
CA ASP A 35 1.50 -7.31 0.84
C ASP A 35 2.90 -7.13 1.45
N HIS A 36 3.19 -7.79 2.57
CA HIS A 36 4.52 -7.74 3.21
C HIS A 36 5.61 -8.35 2.32
N LEU A 37 5.32 -9.49 1.67
CA LEU A 37 6.26 -10.11 0.75
C LEU A 37 6.57 -9.21 -0.45
N ARG A 38 5.56 -8.54 -1.02
CA ARG A 38 5.79 -7.58 -2.13
C ARG A 38 6.64 -6.39 -1.69
N LEU A 39 6.41 -5.88 -0.49
CA LEU A 39 7.21 -4.80 0.09
C LEU A 39 8.67 -5.24 0.26
N LEU A 40 8.90 -6.45 0.76
CA LEU A 40 10.25 -7.02 0.85
C LEU A 40 10.88 -7.19 -0.54
N ALA A 41 10.15 -7.75 -1.52
CA ALA A 41 10.66 -7.88 -2.88
C ALA A 41 11.06 -6.53 -3.48
N GLY A 42 10.29 -5.47 -3.25
CA GLY A 42 10.63 -4.11 -3.68
C GLY A 42 11.90 -3.56 -3.04
N GLN A 43 12.18 -3.90 -1.77
CA GLN A 43 13.44 -3.53 -1.11
C GLN A 43 14.64 -4.34 -1.60
N LEU A 44 14.41 -5.58 -2.04
CA LEU A 44 15.46 -6.44 -2.62
C LEU A 44 15.73 -6.14 -4.09
N ALA A 45 14.78 -5.51 -4.80
CA ALA A 45 14.98 -5.10 -6.18
C ALA A 45 16.11 -4.06 -6.24
N PRO A 46 17.13 -4.24 -7.11
CA PRO A 46 18.16 -3.24 -7.29
C PRO A 46 17.48 -1.94 -7.70
N ALA A 47 17.73 -0.85 -6.96
CA ALA A 47 17.10 0.45 -7.17
C ALA A 47 17.30 0.90 -8.63
N SER A 48 16.34 0.62 -9.50
CA SER A 48 16.22 1.33 -10.75
C SER A 48 15.81 2.75 -10.37
N VAL A 49 16.63 3.72 -10.75
CA VAL A 49 16.53 5.17 -10.49
C VAL A 49 15.23 5.82 -11.04
N GLN A 50 14.19 5.03 -11.36
CA GLN A 50 12.93 5.49 -11.94
C GLN A 50 11.72 5.41 -11.01
N ASP A 51 11.78 4.70 -9.87
CA ASP A 51 10.64 4.63 -8.93
C ASP A 51 10.78 5.65 -7.79
N ILE A 52 10.91 6.92 -8.18
CA ILE A 52 10.64 8.04 -7.28
C ILE A 52 9.11 8.10 -7.12
N TRP A 53 8.62 7.50 -6.02
CA TRP A 53 7.28 7.69 -5.43
C TRP A 53 6.08 6.98 -6.10
N PRO A 54 5.53 5.90 -5.51
CA PRO A 54 4.14 5.56 -5.77
C PRO A 54 3.23 6.49 -4.95
N ALA A 55 2.20 7.00 -5.63
CA ALA A 55 1.17 7.91 -5.15
C ALA A 55 0.61 7.59 -3.75
N PRO A 56 0.04 8.59 -3.04
CA PRO A 56 -0.48 8.39 -1.67
C PRO A 56 -1.50 7.25 -1.61
N LEU A 57 -1.28 6.28 -0.71
CA LEU A 57 -2.09 5.07 -0.49
C LEU A 57 -3.47 5.35 0.16
N CYS A 58 -4.01 6.57 0.05
CA CYS A 58 -5.30 6.92 0.62
C CYS A 58 -6.32 7.08 -0.51
N PRO A 59 -7.41 6.28 -0.56
CA PRO A 59 -8.54 6.62 -1.39
C PRO A 59 -9.13 7.94 -0.89
N ALA A 60 -9.31 8.91 -1.80
CA ALA A 60 -9.92 10.19 -1.47
C ALA A 60 -11.32 9.94 -0.85
N PRO A 61 -11.63 10.50 0.34
CA PRO A 61 -12.98 10.41 0.88
C PRO A 61 -13.91 11.15 -0.07
N HIS A 62 -14.87 10.42 -0.64
CA HIS A 62 -15.89 10.98 -1.51
C HIS A 62 -16.66 12.09 -0.78
N GLY A 63 -16.71 13.28 -1.37
CA GLY A 63 -17.69 14.31 -1.05
C GLY A 63 -17.18 15.48 -0.22
N VAL A 64 -16.30 16.31 -0.78
CA VAL A 64 -16.16 17.70 -0.31
C VAL A 64 -16.04 18.62 -1.52
N PRO A 65 -16.89 19.66 -1.68
CA PRO A 65 -16.71 20.65 -2.73
C PRO A 65 -15.38 21.36 -2.49
N SER A 66 -14.55 21.49 -3.53
CA SER A 66 -13.28 22.21 -3.46
C SER A 66 -13.51 23.67 -3.07
N LEU A 67 -13.28 24.00 -1.81
CA LEU A 67 -13.13 25.39 -1.36
C LEU A 67 -11.66 25.82 -1.58
N PRO A 68 -11.42 27.03 -2.11
CA PRO A 68 -10.06 27.51 -2.38
C PRO A 68 -9.24 27.59 -1.09
N ALA A 69 -7.95 27.28 -1.22
CA ALA A 69 -6.97 27.06 -0.15
C ALA A 69 -6.78 28.21 0.87
N GLN A 70 -7.46 29.35 0.71
CA GLN A 70 -7.37 30.49 1.62
C GLN A 70 -8.23 30.35 2.88
N ALA A 71 -9.16 29.38 2.93
CA ALA A 71 -10.00 29.15 4.12
C ALA A 71 -9.37 28.24 5.19
N LEU A 72 -8.24 27.57 4.89
CA LEU A 72 -7.62 26.59 5.81
C LEU A 72 -6.71 27.22 6.88
N THR A 73 -6.43 28.53 6.82
CA THR A 73 -5.52 29.19 7.77
C THR A 73 -6.23 29.78 9.00
N GLU A 74 -7.57 29.80 9.05
CA GLU A 74 -8.30 30.34 10.21
C GLU A 74 -8.79 29.29 11.21
N ALA A 75 -8.73 28.00 10.89
CA ALA A 75 -9.26 26.94 11.75
C ALA A 75 -8.35 26.55 12.94
N CYS A 76 -7.12 27.08 13.02
CA CYS A 76 -6.18 26.82 14.12
C CYS A 76 -6.02 28.03 15.07
N ARG A 77 -7.11 28.73 15.41
CA ARG A 77 -7.12 29.62 16.58
C ARG A 77 -7.84 28.93 17.74
N VAL A 78 -7.04 28.50 18.72
CA VAL A 78 -7.53 28.12 20.06
C VAL A 78 -7.93 29.44 20.76
N PRO A 79 -9.19 29.60 21.22
CA PRO A 79 -9.53 30.73 22.08
C PRO A 79 -8.80 30.60 23.43
N GLN A 80 -8.22 31.70 23.91
CA GLN A 80 -7.64 31.85 25.24
C GLN A 80 -8.70 31.79 26.35
#